data_AF-W4UMP6-F1
#
_entry.id   AF-W4UMP6-F1
#
_cell.length_a   1.000
_cell.length_b   1.000
_cell.length_c   1.000
_cell.angle_alpha   90.00
_cell.angle_beta   90.00
_cell.angle_gamma   90.00
#
_symmetry.space_group_name_H-M   'P 1'
#
loop_
_entity.id
_entity.type
_entity.pdbx_description
1 polymer ?
#
loop_
_entity_poly.entity_id
_entity_poly.type
_entity_poly.pdbx_seq_one_letter_code
_entity_poly.pdbx_strand_id
1 'polypeptide(L)'
;MLARIQEEYIALEEHARRKAYFMEKRTYYNEGNPDNITRAALFIFFMRTCYNGIYSVNRKGKLSVTFGFGGRVKLLEEELIRFNHKLLQDVIILDGDYRQTGKYIGTKSLFYFDPPYKPVNESNACTSYMPQDFGDEEQVALADFCKEIDEAGGK
;
A
#
# COMPACT_ATOMS: atom_id res chain seq x y z
N MET A 1 14.29 3.42 -13.75
CA MET A 1 14.10 4.24 -12.52
C MET A 1 14.47 3.48 -11.25
N LEU A 2 13.78 2.40 -10.89
CA LEU A 2 14.06 1.65 -9.65
C LEU A 2 15.49 1.08 -9.57
N ALA A 3 16.03 0.57 -10.69
CA ALA A 3 17.43 0.14 -10.79
C ALA A 3 18.41 1.26 -10.36
N ARG A 4 18.22 2.47 -10.89
CA ARG A 4 19.02 3.65 -10.55
C ARG A 4 18.92 4.00 -9.06
N ILE A 5 17.70 4.02 -8.50
CA ILE A 5 17.50 4.28 -7.07
C ILE A 5 18.25 3.25 -6.22
N GLN A 6 18.27 1.98 -6.66
CA GLN A 6 19.00 0.92 -5.97
C GLN A 6 20.51 1.11 -6.02
N GLU A 7 21.07 1.39 -7.20
CA GLU A 7 22.50 1.67 -7.37
C GLU A 7 22.94 2.86 -6.50
N GLU A 8 22.20 3.97 -6.58
CA GLU A 8 22.43 5.17 -5.76
C GLU A 8 22.41 4.83 -4.27
N TYR A 9 21.41 4.07 -3.80
CA TYR A 9 21.26 3.74 -2.38
C TYR A 9 22.30 2.74 -1.86
N ILE A 10 22.63 1.70 -2.64
CA ILE A 10 23.61 0.67 -2.26
C ILE A 10 25.03 1.26 -2.20
N ALA A 11 25.36 2.22 -3.07
CA ALA A 11 26.64 2.92 -3.07
C ALA A 11 26.88 3.75 -1.80
N LEU A 12 25.82 4.08 -1.04
CA LEU A 12 25.95 4.75 0.25
C LEU A 12 26.30 3.71 1.33
N GLU A 13 27.51 3.77 1.87
CA GLU A 13 27.97 2.84 2.92
C GLU A 13 27.56 3.29 4.33
N GLU A 14 27.58 4.61 4.57
CA GLU A 14 27.27 5.18 5.88
C GLU A 14 25.75 5.27 6.12
N HIS A 15 25.32 4.81 7.30
CA HIS A 15 23.92 4.88 7.74
C HIS A 15 23.36 6.32 7.69
N ALA A 16 24.16 7.31 8.08
CA ALA A 16 23.76 8.72 8.03
C ALA A 16 23.47 9.20 6.60
N ARG A 17 24.28 8.78 5.61
CA ARG A 17 24.06 9.12 4.20
C ARG A 17 22.82 8.44 3.62
N ARG A 18 22.60 7.15 3.95
CA ARG A 18 21.36 6.45 3.57
C ARG A 18 20.11 7.12 4.15
N LYS A 19 20.18 7.55 5.40
CA LYS A 19 19.09 8.30 6.05
C LYS A 19 18.85 9.63 5.34
N ALA A 20 19.90 10.38 5.02
CA ALA A 20 19.77 11.65 4.29
C ALA A 20 19.11 11.44 2.91
N TYR A 21 19.58 10.45 2.14
CA TYR A 21 19.01 10.07 0.85
C TYR A 21 17.53 9.66 0.96
N PHE A 22 17.18 8.84 1.96
CA PHE A 22 15.79 8.46 2.23
C PHE A 22 14.91 9.69 2.48
N MET A 23 15.38 10.64 3.29
CA MET A 23 14.64 11.85 3.63
C MET A 23 14.48 12.78 2.41
N GLU A 24 15.52 12.92 1.58
CA GLU A 24 15.48 13.66 0.32
C GLU A 24 14.43 13.06 -0.63
N LYS A 25 14.48 11.75 -0.86
CA LYS A 25 13.49 11.07 -1.70
C LYS A 25 12.08 11.20 -1.12
N ARG A 26 11.90 11.20 0.20
CA ARG A 26 10.59 11.37 0.86
C ARG A 26 10.04 12.78 0.64
N THR A 27 10.88 13.80 0.71
CA THR A 27 10.50 15.18 0.35
C THR A 27 10.07 15.24 -1.10
N TYR A 28 10.85 14.68 -2.02
CA TYR A 28 10.49 14.65 -3.45
C TYR A 28 9.19 13.88 -3.71
N TYR A 29 8.96 12.75 -3.05
CA TYR A 29 7.70 11.99 -3.15
C TYR A 29 6.47 12.80 -2.73
N ASN A 30 6.61 13.59 -1.66
CA ASN A 30 5.53 14.38 -1.07
C ASN A 30 5.28 15.73 -1.77
N GLU A 31 6.31 16.34 -2.35
CA GLU A 31 6.28 17.75 -2.76
C GLU A 31 6.77 17.99 -4.19
N GLY A 32 7.55 17.06 -4.75
CA GLY A 32 8.17 17.20 -6.06
C GLY A 32 7.31 16.75 -7.24
N ASN A 33 6.06 16.34 -6.99
CA ASN A 33 5.11 15.87 -8.00
C ASN A 33 5.72 14.87 -9.01
N PRO A 34 6.31 13.75 -8.54
CA PRO A 34 6.85 12.73 -9.45
C PRO A 34 5.75 12.16 -10.36
N ASP A 35 6.14 11.82 -11.59
CA ASP A 35 5.30 11.02 -12.49
C ASP A 35 4.96 9.65 -11.88
N ASN A 36 3.98 8.95 -12.47
CA ASN A 36 3.48 7.69 -11.92
C ASN A 36 4.56 6.61 -11.82
N ILE A 37 5.48 6.53 -12.79
CA ILE A 37 6.55 5.53 -12.81
C ILE A 37 7.55 5.80 -11.67
N THR A 38 7.92 7.06 -11.49
CA THR A 38 8.83 7.51 -10.46
C THR A 38 8.19 7.37 -9.08
N ARG A 39 6.92 7.73 -8.94
CA ARG A 39 6.13 7.54 -7.72
C ARG A 39 6.07 6.06 -7.33
N ALA A 40 5.78 5.15 -8.26
CA ALA A 40 5.76 3.71 -7.99
C ALA A 40 7.15 3.16 -7.59
N ALA A 41 8.22 3.60 -8.27
CA ALA A 41 9.58 3.20 -7.92
C ALA A 41 9.98 3.70 -6.51
N LEU A 42 9.64 4.94 -6.17
CA LEU A 42 9.87 5.49 -4.84
C LEU A 42 9.04 4.78 -3.77
N PHE A 43 7.79 4.42 -4.08
CA PHE A 43 6.94 3.63 -3.17
C PHE A 43 7.60 2.30 -2.80
N ILE A 44 8.06 1.52 -3.79
CA ILE A 44 8.81 0.28 -3.54
C ILE A 44 10.06 0.55 -2.70
N PHE A 45 10.81 1.60 -3.03
CA PHE A 45 11.98 2.01 -2.25
C PHE A 45 11.63 2.23 -0.77
N PHE A 46 10.57 2.99 -0.47
CA PHE A 46 10.15 3.23 0.91
C PHE A 46 9.69 1.97 1.61
N MET A 47 8.82 1.16 0.99
CA MET A 47 8.31 -0.07 1.63
C MET A 47 9.42 -1.08 1.93
N ARG A 48 10.54 -1.02 1.19
CA ARG A 48 11.71 -1.87 1.42
C ARG A 48 12.72 -1.29 2.41
N THR A 49 12.68 0.01 2.71
CA THR A 49 13.72 0.69 3.51
C THR A 49 13.18 1.42 4.73
N CYS A 50 11.86 1.54 4.88
CA CYS A 50 11.24 2.09 6.08
C CYS A 50 11.15 1.05 7.20
N TYR A 51 10.92 1.54 8.41
CA TYR A 51 10.72 0.69 9.58
C TYR A 51 9.54 -0.28 9.35
N ASN A 52 9.80 -1.59 9.47
CA ASN A 52 8.85 -2.69 9.31
C ASN A 52 8.09 -2.74 7.97
N GLY A 53 8.49 -1.97 6.95
CA GLY A 53 7.77 -1.93 5.67
C GLY A 53 6.34 -1.37 5.78
N ILE A 54 6.04 -0.63 6.84
CA ILE A 54 4.70 -0.11 7.10
C ILE A 54 4.50 1.19 6.32
N TYR A 55 3.45 1.23 5.50
CA TYR A 55 2.97 2.45 4.88
C TYR A 55 2.24 3.33 5.91
N SER A 56 2.56 4.62 5.94
CA SER A 56 1.85 5.60 6.75
C SER A 56 1.88 6.99 6.12
N VAL A 57 0.80 7.73 6.31
CA VAL A 57 0.65 9.13 5.90
C VAL A 57 0.20 9.98 7.07
N ASN A 58 0.53 11.27 7.05
CA ASN A 58 -0.04 12.21 7.99
C ASN A 58 -1.45 12.67 7.55
N ARG A 59 -2.11 13.49 8.38
CA ARG A 59 -3.45 14.05 8.10
C ARG A 59 -3.54 14.89 6.81
N LYS A 60 -2.41 15.27 6.20
CA LYS A 60 -2.36 15.98 4.92
C LYS A 60 -2.11 15.03 3.73
N GLY A 61 -2.18 13.71 3.95
CA GLY A 61 -1.91 12.70 2.92
C GLY A 61 -0.43 12.58 2.53
N LYS A 62 0.49 13.24 3.23
CA LYS A 62 1.93 13.16 2.96
C LYS A 62 2.53 11.93 3.64
N LEU A 63 3.35 11.18 2.90
CA LEU A 63 4.09 10.03 3.39
C LEU A 63 4.90 10.38 4.64
N SER A 64 4.68 9.63 5.73
CA SER A 64 5.24 9.87 7.06
C SER A 64 6.12 8.73 7.58
N VAL A 65 6.44 7.75 6.74
CA VAL A 65 7.22 6.57 7.14
C VAL A 65 8.60 6.93 7.72
N THR A 66 9.04 6.16 8.71
CA THR A 66 10.34 6.34 9.38
C THR A 66 11.41 5.52 8.68
N PHE A 67 12.61 6.08 8.52
CA PHE A 67 13.75 5.35 7.98
C PHE A 67 14.06 4.12 8.86
N GLY A 68 14.12 2.94 8.25
CA GLY A 68 14.43 1.68 8.93
C GLY A 68 15.93 1.47 9.10
N PHE A 69 16.30 0.56 10.01
CA PHE A 69 17.69 0.22 10.30
C PHE A 69 18.33 -0.76 9.27
N GLY A 70 17.63 -1.01 8.15
CA GLY A 70 17.91 -2.10 7.22
C GLY A 70 19.25 -1.99 6.50
N GLY A 71 19.91 -3.14 6.34
CA GLY A 71 21.15 -3.31 5.58
C GLY A 71 20.98 -3.20 4.05
N ARG A 72 21.80 -3.89 3.26
CA ARG A 72 21.64 -3.92 1.79
C ARG A 72 20.33 -4.63 1.45
N VAL A 73 19.31 -3.87 1.08
CA VAL A 73 18.01 -4.41 0.64
C VAL A 73 17.99 -4.55 -0.87
N LYS A 74 17.59 -5.72 -1.38
CA LYS A 74 17.25 -5.90 -2.79
C LYS A 74 15.95 -5.14 -3.05
N LEU A 75 16.06 -4.02 -3.76
CA LEU A 75 14.95 -3.14 -4.11
C LEU A 75 14.31 -3.56 -5.44
N LEU A 76 15.13 -3.89 -6.43
CA LEU A 76 14.69 -4.37 -7.73
C LEU A 76 14.62 -5.89 -7.76
N GLU A 77 13.40 -6.40 -7.86
CA GLU A 77 13.11 -7.80 -8.16
C GLU A 77 12.50 -7.90 -9.56
N GLU A 78 13.34 -7.82 -10.58
CA GLU A 78 12.89 -7.71 -11.97
C GLU A 78 12.00 -8.88 -12.41
N GLU A 79 12.39 -10.11 -12.09
CA GLU A 79 11.62 -11.31 -12.45
C GLU A 79 10.22 -11.28 -11.81
N LEU A 80 10.12 -10.89 -10.55
CA LEU A 80 8.85 -10.77 -9.83
C LEU A 80 7.96 -9.68 -10.45
N ILE A 81 8.54 -8.53 -10.81
CA ILE A 81 7.79 -7.44 -11.48
C ILE A 81 7.26 -7.91 -12.84
N ARG A 82 8.09 -8.59 -13.63
CA ARG A 82 7.68 -9.11 -14.94
C ARG A 82 6.63 -10.22 -14.83
N PHE A 83 6.74 -11.05 -13.80
CA PHE A 83 5.75 -12.08 -13.51
C PHE A 83 4.39 -11.46 -13.14
N ASN A 84 4.38 -10.52 -12.20
CA ASN A 84 3.16 -9.80 -11.81
C ASN A 84 2.56 -9.02 -12.98
N HIS A 85 3.37 -8.38 -13.83
CA HIS A 85 2.88 -7.72 -15.03
C HIS A 85 2.09 -8.68 -15.93
N LYS A 86 2.60 -9.90 -16.17
CA LYS A 86 1.89 -10.92 -16.95
C LYS A 86 0.60 -11.37 -16.30
N LEU A 87 0.60 -11.59 -14.98
CA LEU A 87 -0.61 -12.01 -14.24
C LEU A 87 -1.72 -10.95 -14.27
N LEU A 88 -1.35 -9.67 -14.29
CA LEU A 88 -2.31 -8.56 -14.22
C LEU A 88 -2.89 -8.14 -15.58
N GLN A 89 -2.55 -8.80 -16.70
CA GLN A 89 -3.02 -8.38 -18.03
C GLN A 89 -4.54 -8.48 -18.19
N ASP A 90 -5.18 -9.43 -17.51
CA ASP A 90 -6.63 -9.64 -17.54
C ASP A 90 -7.33 -9.17 -16.25
N VAL A 91 -6.71 -8.22 -15.53
CA VAL A 91 -7.21 -7.72 -14.24
C VAL A 91 -7.65 -6.27 -14.35
N ILE A 92 -8.85 -5.97 -13.86
CA ILE A 92 -9.33 -4.59 -13.67
C ILE A 92 -8.98 -4.16 -12.25
N ILE A 93 -8.07 -3.19 -12.12
CA ILE A 93 -7.70 -2.59 -10.83
C ILE A 93 -8.54 -1.33 -10.62
N LEU A 94 -9.22 -1.27 -9.49
CA LEU A 94 -10.06 -0.13 -9.08
C LEU A 94 -9.46 0.49 -7.82
N ASP A 95 -9.62 1.80 -7.67
CA ASP A 95 -9.27 2.57 -6.48
C ASP A 95 -10.52 3.30 -5.99
N GLY A 96 -10.92 3.06 -4.75
CA GLY A 96 -12.13 3.62 -4.16
C GLY A 96 -12.81 2.71 -3.15
N ASP A 97 -14.04 3.09 -2.81
CA ASP A 97 -14.87 2.36 -1.85
C ASP A 97 -15.34 1.01 -2.42
N TYR A 98 -15.26 -0.05 -1.61
CA TYR A 98 -15.61 -1.42 -2.03
C TYR A 98 -17.06 -1.54 -2.52
N ARG A 99 -17.99 -0.71 -2.02
CA ARG A 99 -19.41 -0.72 -2.43
C ARG A 99 -19.59 -0.39 -3.91
N GLN A 100 -18.64 0.33 -4.52
CA GLN A 100 -18.65 0.61 -5.96
C GLN A 100 -18.50 -0.65 -6.81
N THR A 101 -18.05 -1.76 -6.22
CA THR A 101 -17.96 -3.06 -6.88
C THR A 101 -19.31 -3.75 -7.02
N GLY A 102 -20.38 -3.24 -6.40
CA GLY A 102 -21.73 -3.80 -6.48
C GLY A 102 -22.27 -3.92 -7.91
N LYS A 103 -21.80 -3.07 -8.83
CA LYS A 103 -22.15 -3.16 -10.26
C LYS A 103 -21.62 -4.41 -10.96
N TYR A 104 -20.73 -5.18 -10.32
CA TYR A 104 -20.17 -6.42 -10.85
C TYR A 104 -20.80 -7.68 -10.23
N ILE A 105 -21.82 -7.53 -9.37
CA ILE A 105 -22.50 -8.67 -8.75
C ILE A 105 -23.26 -9.48 -9.81
N GLY A 106 -23.11 -10.80 -9.77
CA GLY A 106 -23.93 -11.72 -10.56
C GLY A 106 -23.64 -13.19 -10.27
N THR A 107 -24.37 -14.08 -10.94
CA THR A 107 -24.33 -15.54 -10.67
C THR A 107 -23.00 -16.24 -10.98
N LYS A 108 -22.03 -15.51 -11.53
CA LYS A 108 -20.67 -16.00 -11.85
C LYS A 108 -19.56 -15.18 -11.16
N SER A 109 -19.90 -14.36 -10.17
CA SER A 109 -18.93 -13.61 -9.36
C SER A 109 -18.67 -14.30 -8.03
N LEU A 110 -17.41 -14.26 -7.59
CA LEU A 110 -16.99 -14.57 -6.22
C LEU A 110 -16.39 -13.29 -5.62
N PHE A 111 -16.89 -12.87 -4.47
CA PHE A 111 -16.38 -11.74 -3.71
C PHE A 111 -15.56 -12.27 -2.53
N TYR A 112 -14.34 -11.75 -2.39
CA TYR A 112 -13.46 -12.04 -1.25
C TYR A 112 -13.16 -10.74 -0.52
N PHE A 113 -13.40 -10.71 0.79
CA PHE A 113 -13.23 -9.55 1.64
C PHE A 113 -12.15 -9.81 2.70
N ASP A 114 -11.17 -8.92 2.78
CA ASP A 114 -10.14 -8.87 3.82
C ASP A 114 -10.07 -7.43 4.38
N PRO A 115 -11.09 -6.98 5.13
CA PRO A 115 -11.14 -5.62 5.68
C PRO A 115 -10.14 -5.44 6.83
N PRO A 116 -9.81 -4.20 7.22
CA PRO A 116 -9.05 -3.97 8.44
C PRO A 116 -9.72 -4.60 9.66
N TYR A 117 -8.95 -5.39 10.42
CA TYR A 117 -9.45 -6.08 11.61
C TYR A 117 -9.71 -5.13 12.77
N LYS A 118 -10.77 -5.40 13.54
CA LYS A 118 -11.01 -4.71 14.82
C LYS A 118 -9.84 -5.02 15.79
N PRO A 119 -9.27 -4.00 16.47
CA PRO A 119 -8.23 -4.24 17.47
C PRO A 119 -8.72 -5.16 18.59
N VAL A 120 -7.92 -6.15 18.96
CA VAL A 120 -8.28 -7.15 19.99
C VAL A 120 -8.33 -6.54 21.40
N ASN A 121 -7.61 -5.42 21.64
CA ASN A 121 -7.59 -4.71 22.91
C ASN A 121 -7.83 -3.21 22.69
N GLU A 122 -8.84 -2.63 23.34
CA GLU A 122 -9.15 -1.18 23.29
C GLU A 122 -7.99 -0.29 23.76
N SER A 123 -7.08 -0.84 24.58
CA SER A 123 -5.94 -0.11 25.17
C SER A 123 -4.77 0.14 24.21
N ASN A 124 -4.74 -0.47 23.02
CA ASN A 124 -3.68 -0.27 22.03
C ASN A 124 -4.21 0.47 20.78
N ALA A 125 -4.80 1.64 21.01
CA ALA A 125 -5.34 2.58 20.01
C ALA A 125 -4.31 3.19 19.04
N CYS A 126 -3.19 2.50 18.78
CA CYS A 126 -2.14 2.92 17.86
C CYS A 126 -1.90 1.83 16.78
N THR A 127 -2.97 1.36 16.15
CA THR A 127 -2.92 0.50 14.95
C THR A 127 -3.68 1.12 13.78
N SER A 128 -3.90 2.43 13.80
CA SER A 128 -4.47 3.15 12.66
C SER A 128 -3.45 3.18 11.51
N TYR A 129 -3.55 2.18 10.61
CA TYR A 129 -2.82 2.12 9.34
C TYR A 129 -3.47 3.03 8.27
N MET A 130 -4.68 3.53 8.54
CA MET A 130 -5.50 4.32 7.62
C MET A 130 -6.05 5.55 8.34
N PRO A 131 -6.08 6.75 7.70
CA PRO A 131 -6.64 7.97 8.31
C PRO A 131 -8.13 7.87 8.65
N GLN A 132 -8.84 6.91 8.06
CA GLN A 132 -10.24 6.57 8.34
C GLN A 132 -10.25 5.24 9.08
N ASP A 133 -10.88 5.24 10.24
CA ASP A 133 -11.05 4.03 11.05
C ASP A 133 -12.13 3.15 10.39
N PHE A 134 -11.80 1.88 10.15
CA PHE A 134 -12.77 0.86 9.75
C PHE A 134 -13.35 0.24 11.02
N GLY A 135 -14.31 0.94 11.62
CA GLY A 135 -14.90 0.64 12.91
C GLY A 135 -16.12 -0.26 12.82
N ASP A 136 -16.91 -0.29 13.90
CA ASP A 136 -18.08 -1.16 14.00
C ASP A 136 -19.15 -0.82 12.95
N GLU A 137 -19.33 0.45 12.62
CA GLU A 137 -20.27 0.89 11.58
C GLU A 137 -19.84 0.38 10.19
N GLU A 138 -18.56 0.45 9.86
CA GLU A 138 -18.02 -0.07 8.60
C GLU A 138 -18.10 -1.60 8.51
N GLN A 139 -17.90 -2.30 9.63
CA GLN A 139 -18.06 -3.75 9.71
C GLN A 139 -19.53 -4.17 9.49
N VAL A 140 -20.49 -3.43 10.06
CA VAL A 140 -21.93 -3.65 9.83
C VAL A 140 -22.28 -3.36 8.37
N ALA A 141 -21.82 -2.24 7.82
CA ALA A 141 -22.05 -1.89 6.42
C ALA A 141 -21.49 -2.94 5.45
N LEU A 142 -20.32 -3.53 5.77
CA LEU A 142 -19.74 -4.62 5.00
C LEU A 142 -20.59 -5.90 5.09
N ALA A 143 -21.09 -6.23 6.28
CA ALA A 143 -21.96 -7.38 6.47
C ALA A 143 -23.28 -7.24 5.69
N ASP A 144 -23.84 -6.03 5.63
CA ASP A 144 -25.04 -5.76 4.83
C ASP A 144 -24.75 -5.85 3.33
N PHE A 145 -23.59 -5.34 2.87
CA PHE A 145 -23.17 -5.50 1.48
C PHE A 145 -22.97 -6.98 1.08
N CYS A 146 -22.48 -7.83 1.98
CA CYS A 146 -22.40 -9.27 1.75
C CYS A 146 -23.78 -9.92 1.56
N LYS A 147 -24.82 -9.44 2.27
CA LYS A 147 -26.19 -9.92 2.08
C LYS A 147 -26.74 -9.52 0.71
N GLU A 148 -26.48 -8.28 0.28
CA GLU A 148 -26.87 -7.82 -1.07
C GLU A 148 -26.24 -8.69 -2.18
N ILE A 149 -24.99 -9.12 -2.00
CA ILE A 149 -24.30 -10.03 -2.92
C ILE A 149 -25.01 -11.39 -3.00
N ASP A 150 -25.33 -11.98 -1.84
CA ASP A 150 -26.00 -13.28 -1.75
C ASP A 150 -27.41 -13.22 -2.38
N GLU A 151 -28.19 -12.19 -2.06
CA GLU A 151 -29.53 -11.97 -2.62
C GLU A 151 -29.53 -11.82 -4.14
N ALA A 152 -28.49 -11.22 -4.71
CA ALA A 152 -28.29 -11.08 -6.14
C ALA A 152 -27.61 -12.30 -6.80
N GLY A 153 -27.35 -13.37 -6.04
CA GLY A 153 -26.83 -14.64 -6.52
C GLY A 153 -25.32 -14.71 -6.71
N GLY A 154 -24.58 -13.71 -6.22
CA GLY A 154 -23.13 -13.78 -6.09
C GLY A 154 -22.70 -14.78 -5.00
N LYS A 155 -21.41 -15.10 -4.97
CA LYS A 155 -20.79 -15.91 -3.91
C LYS A 155 -19.76 -15.13 -3.14
#